data_AF-A0A7J6QDT9-F1
#
_entry.id   AF-A0A7J6QDT9-F1
#
_cell.length_a   1.000
_cell.length_b   1.000
_cell.length_c   1.000
_cell.angle_alpha   90.00
_cell.angle_beta   90.00
_cell.angle_gamma   90.00
#
_symmetry.space_group_name_H-M   'P 1'
#
loop_
_entity.id
_entity.type
_entity.pdbx_description
1 polymer ?
#
loop_
_entity_poly.entity_id
_entity_poly.type
_entity_poly.pdbx_seq_one_letter_code
_entity_poly.pdbx_strand_id
1 'polypeptide(L)'
;DVSVDAVVSAKHPHCFFSITKQGTAAIVHSHGNCDAHIILRGGKSGPNYTKKHVDECIAKQKKMGINQGVMIDCSHGNSNKDYKRQPIVLQEIIKEQITPQAQSHCRDVSGVMIESHLFEGNQKTPTPAEIAEFRRKNGTLPPTTTSPKCGHSTPPLISEPRSSSSLETDSDVRHMLRYGVSITDGCVNWMQTVAMLDDLAAAVRQRRANSNAS
;
A
#
# COMPACT_ATOMS: atom_id res chain seq x y z
N ASP A 1 -16.44 12.01 -3.59
CA ASP A 1 -17.47 11.81 -4.63
C ASP A 1 -17.17 10.50 -5.34
N VAL A 2 -16.10 10.40 -6.14
CA VAL A 2 -15.67 9.12 -6.77
C VAL A 2 -15.65 7.92 -5.81
N SER A 3 -15.06 8.04 -4.62
CA SER A 3 -15.03 6.91 -3.66
C SER A 3 -16.41 6.56 -3.07
N VAL A 4 -17.30 7.53 -2.95
CA VAL A 4 -18.68 7.30 -2.49
C VAL A 4 -19.44 6.54 -3.58
N ASP A 5 -19.33 6.99 -4.84
CA ASP A 5 -19.96 6.34 -5.99
C ASP A 5 -19.44 4.91 -6.17
N ALA A 6 -18.14 4.69 -5.94
CA ALA A 6 -17.54 3.35 -5.97
C ALA A 6 -18.14 2.42 -4.90
N VAL A 7 -18.36 2.90 -3.66
CA VAL A 7 -19.02 2.11 -2.61
C VAL A 7 -20.48 1.84 -2.96
N VAL A 8 -21.22 2.83 -3.47
CA VAL A 8 -22.61 2.64 -3.93
C VAL A 8 -22.67 1.60 -5.06
N SER A 9 -21.76 1.69 -6.04
CA SER A 9 -21.68 0.73 -7.14
C SER A 9 -21.37 -0.67 -6.62
N ALA A 10 -20.37 -0.81 -5.74
CA ALA A 10 -19.98 -2.10 -5.18
C ALA A 10 -21.12 -2.78 -4.40
N LYS A 11 -22.03 -2.03 -3.79
CA LYS A 11 -23.19 -2.56 -3.05
C LYS A 11 -24.19 -3.34 -3.90
N HIS A 12 -24.20 -3.15 -5.21
CA HIS A 12 -25.22 -3.72 -6.10
C HIS A 12 -24.67 -4.92 -6.91
N PRO A 13 -25.55 -5.84 -7.34
CA PRO A 13 -25.19 -6.88 -8.29
C PRO A 13 -24.63 -6.32 -9.61
N HIS A 14 -23.60 -6.97 -10.15
CA HIS A 14 -23.02 -6.65 -11.46
C HIS A 14 -22.93 -7.88 -12.35
N CYS A 15 -22.92 -7.67 -13.66
CA CYS A 15 -22.61 -8.68 -14.67
C CYS A 15 -21.40 -8.21 -15.49
N PHE A 16 -20.32 -9.00 -15.52
CA PHE A 16 -19.06 -8.62 -16.16
C PHE A 16 -18.28 -9.83 -16.66
N PHE A 17 -17.37 -9.62 -17.62
CA PHE A 17 -16.48 -10.67 -18.12
C PHE A 17 -15.31 -10.91 -17.15
N SER A 18 -15.03 -12.17 -16.85
CA SER A 18 -13.91 -12.57 -15.99
C SER A 18 -13.39 -13.96 -16.37
N ILE A 19 -12.47 -14.49 -15.56
CA ILE A 19 -11.87 -15.80 -15.73
C ILE A 19 -12.32 -16.71 -14.59
N THR A 20 -12.72 -17.95 -14.91
CA THR A 20 -13.06 -18.98 -13.92
C THR A 20 -11.81 -19.49 -13.20
N LYS A 21 -12.00 -20.25 -12.12
CA LYS A 21 -10.88 -20.91 -11.42
C LYS A 21 -10.11 -21.89 -12.31
N GLN A 22 -10.72 -22.36 -13.40
CA GLN A 22 -10.12 -23.26 -14.38
C GLN A 22 -9.38 -22.52 -15.51
N GLY A 23 -9.31 -21.19 -15.45
CA GLY A 23 -8.61 -20.37 -16.45
C GLY A 23 -9.42 -20.10 -17.72
N THR A 24 -10.72 -20.35 -17.71
CA THR A 24 -11.59 -20.11 -18.87
C THR A 24 -12.31 -18.78 -18.77
N ALA A 25 -12.53 -18.11 -19.91
CA ALA A 25 -13.32 -16.88 -19.94
C ALA A 25 -14.81 -17.18 -19.65
N ALA A 26 -15.45 -16.32 -18.85
CA ALA A 26 -16.84 -16.47 -18.45
C ALA A 26 -17.51 -15.11 -18.17
N ILE A 27 -18.85 -15.12 -18.19
CA ILE A 27 -19.67 -14.03 -17.67
C ILE A 27 -19.93 -14.33 -16.19
N VAL A 28 -19.61 -13.37 -15.31
CA VAL A 28 -19.76 -13.48 -13.86
C VAL A 28 -20.85 -12.54 -13.39
N HIS A 29 -21.74 -13.06 -12.54
CA HIS A 29 -22.74 -12.28 -11.83
C HIS A 29 -22.32 -12.19 -10.36
N SER A 30 -22.17 -10.98 -9.84
CA SER A 30 -21.94 -10.74 -8.41
C SER A 30 -23.26 -10.40 -7.71
N HIS A 31 -23.32 -10.59 -6.39
CA HIS A 31 -24.48 -10.21 -5.56
C HIS A 31 -24.41 -8.77 -5.02
N GLY A 32 -23.31 -8.06 -5.29
CA GLY A 32 -22.94 -6.84 -4.58
C GLY A 32 -22.21 -7.13 -3.26
N ASN A 33 -21.57 -6.09 -2.72
CA ASN A 33 -20.77 -6.10 -1.50
C ASN A 33 -21.19 -4.93 -0.59
N CYS A 34 -21.90 -5.24 0.49
CA CYS A 34 -22.36 -4.25 1.47
C CYS A 34 -21.28 -3.77 2.45
N ASP A 35 -20.11 -4.41 2.46
CA ASP A 35 -19.03 -4.18 3.42
C ASP A 35 -17.94 -3.25 2.88
N ALA A 36 -18.11 -2.75 1.66
CA ALA A 36 -17.26 -1.71 1.09
C ALA A 36 -17.30 -0.43 1.94
N HIS A 37 -16.14 0.19 2.14
CA HIS A 37 -15.96 1.41 2.92
C HIS A 37 -14.95 2.34 2.24
N ILE A 38 -14.86 3.58 2.73
CA ILE A 38 -13.99 4.61 2.17
C ILE A 38 -12.67 4.65 2.94
N ILE A 39 -11.56 4.83 2.20
CA ILE A 39 -10.23 5.10 2.75
C ILE A 39 -9.84 6.55 2.47
N LEU A 40 -9.53 7.30 3.52
CA LEU A 40 -8.97 8.66 3.44
C LEU A 40 -7.44 8.58 3.45
N ARG A 41 -6.80 8.88 2.32
CA ARG A 41 -5.35 8.68 2.09
C ARG A 41 -4.59 9.92 1.59
N GLY A 42 -5.19 11.09 1.77
CA GLY A 42 -4.74 12.35 1.20
C GLY A 42 -4.91 12.43 -0.31
N GLY A 43 -4.46 13.54 -0.89
CA GLY A 43 -4.52 13.76 -2.33
C GLY A 43 -3.77 15.02 -2.75
N LYS A 44 -4.05 15.51 -3.97
CA LYS A 44 -3.42 16.73 -4.50
C LYS A 44 -3.70 17.98 -3.64
N SER A 45 -4.84 18.00 -2.95
CA SER A 45 -5.24 19.07 -2.03
C SER A 45 -4.59 18.97 -0.66
N GLY A 46 -3.70 18.00 -0.44
CA GLY A 46 -3.02 17.75 0.82
C GLY A 46 -3.62 16.58 1.63
N PRO A 47 -3.21 16.45 2.90
CA PRO A 47 -3.74 15.46 3.82
C PRO A 47 -5.23 15.66 4.12
N ASN A 48 -5.96 14.57 4.33
CA ASN A 48 -7.40 14.57 4.60
C ASN A 48 -7.80 13.67 5.78
N TYR A 49 -6.93 13.56 6.79
CA TYR A 49 -7.15 12.75 7.98
C TYR A 49 -7.74 13.51 9.17
N THR A 50 -7.89 14.84 9.11
CA THR A 50 -8.38 15.65 10.23
C THR A 50 -9.88 15.46 10.47
N LYS A 51 -10.38 15.78 11.67
CA LYS A 51 -11.81 15.65 12.02
C LYS A 51 -12.75 16.28 10.99
N LYS A 52 -12.40 17.47 10.49
CA LYS A 52 -13.18 18.18 9.45
C LYS A 52 -13.38 17.33 8.20
N HIS A 53 -12.31 16.72 7.68
CA HIS A 53 -12.38 15.91 6.47
C HIS A 53 -13.18 14.62 6.69
N VAL A 54 -13.07 14.02 7.88
CA VAL A 54 -13.88 12.86 8.25
C VAL A 54 -15.36 13.22 8.32
N ASP A 55 -15.72 14.32 8.97
CA ASP A 55 -17.11 14.79 9.07
C ASP A 55 -17.71 15.06 7.69
N GLU A 56 -16.95 15.71 6.80
CA GLU A 56 -17.36 15.93 5.42
C GLU A 56 -17.57 14.62 4.65
N CYS A 57 -16.69 13.63 4.86
CA CYS A 57 -16.81 12.31 4.23
C CYS A 57 -18.05 11.55 4.75
N ILE A 58 -18.25 11.53 6.07
CA ILE A 58 -19.41 10.90 6.71
C ILE A 58 -20.71 11.57 6.26
N ALA A 59 -20.74 12.90 6.16
CA ALA A 59 -21.91 13.62 5.65
C ALA A 59 -22.24 13.22 4.20
N LYS A 60 -21.23 13.06 3.34
CA LYS A 60 -21.42 12.57 1.96
C LYS A 60 -21.90 11.12 1.92
N GLN A 61 -21.36 10.24 2.77
CA GLN A 61 -21.80 8.85 2.88
C GLN A 61 -23.26 8.74 3.31
N LYS A 62 -23.67 9.50 4.33
CA LYS A 62 -25.04 9.52 4.85
C LYS A 62 -26.06 9.93 3.79
N LYS A 63 -25.74 10.90 2.92
CA LYS A 63 -26.60 11.31 1.79
C LYS A 63 -26.88 10.18 0.81
N MET A 64 -25.99 9.18 0.74
CA MET A 64 -26.10 8.02 -0.13
C MET A 64 -26.51 6.73 0.62
N GLY A 65 -26.99 6.84 1.86
CA GLY A 65 -27.39 5.68 2.67
C GLY A 65 -26.23 4.75 3.05
N ILE A 66 -25.00 5.26 3.08
CA ILE A 66 -23.81 4.55 3.55
C ILE A 66 -23.60 4.90 5.03
N ASN A 67 -23.60 3.87 5.88
CA ASN A 67 -23.49 3.98 7.34
C ASN A 67 -22.14 3.48 7.86
N GLN A 68 -21.26 3.02 6.97
CA GLN A 68 -19.93 2.52 7.27
C GLN A 68 -19.02 3.68 7.73
N GLY A 69 -18.20 3.43 8.75
CA GLY A 69 -17.12 4.34 9.15
C GLY A 69 -15.98 4.34 8.12
N VAL A 70 -15.18 5.40 8.12
CA VAL A 70 -14.01 5.54 7.26
C VAL A 70 -12.78 4.88 7.85
N MET A 71 -11.94 4.32 6.98
CA MET A 71 -10.56 3.98 7.32
C MET A 71 -9.65 5.16 6.97
N ILE A 72 -8.67 5.45 7.81
CA ILE A 72 -7.70 6.53 7.54
C ILE A 72 -6.31 5.93 7.29
N ASP A 73 -5.74 6.19 6.14
CA ASP A 73 -4.37 5.82 5.80
C ASP A 73 -3.39 6.85 6.36
N CYS A 74 -2.46 6.41 7.20
CA CYS A 74 -1.45 7.26 7.83
C CYS A 74 -0.30 7.62 6.87
N SER A 75 -0.15 6.89 5.76
CA SER A 75 0.91 7.03 4.78
C SER A 75 0.50 7.93 3.58
N HIS A 76 1.11 7.72 2.43
CA HIS A 76 0.77 8.34 1.14
C HIS A 76 0.57 9.87 1.21
N GLY A 77 -0.57 10.36 0.75
CA GLY A 77 -0.86 11.80 0.73
C GLY A 77 -1.01 12.38 2.13
N ASN A 78 -1.40 11.55 3.11
CA ASN A 78 -1.56 11.99 4.50
C ASN A 78 -0.21 12.19 5.20
N SER A 79 0.80 11.39 4.84
CA SER A 79 2.18 11.58 5.29
C SER A 79 2.98 12.55 4.42
N ASN A 80 2.40 13.13 3.37
CA ASN A 80 3.13 13.83 2.30
C ASN A 80 4.29 12.99 1.71
N LYS A 81 4.09 11.67 1.63
CA LYS A 81 5.08 10.67 1.23
C LYS A 81 6.34 10.61 2.10
N ASP A 82 6.27 11.14 3.31
CA ASP A 82 7.32 11.00 4.31
C ASP A 82 6.89 9.99 5.39
N TYR A 83 7.43 8.78 5.34
CA TYR A 83 7.08 7.71 6.27
C TYR A 83 7.28 8.09 7.74
N LYS A 84 8.19 9.03 8.05
CA LYS A 84 8.44 9.51 9.41
C LYS A 84 7.27 10.28 9.99
N ARG A 85 6.33 10.71 9.15
CA ARG A 85 5.11 11.41 9.56
C ARG A 85 3.97 10.49 9.93
N GLN A 86 4.01 9.19 9.58
CA GLN A 86 2.92 8.26 9.93
C GLN A 86 2.60 8.24 11.44
N PRO A 87 3.58 8.23 12.36
CA PRO A 87 3.29 8.32 13.80
C PRO A 87 2.58 9.63 14.19
N ILE A 88 2.97 10.76 13.59
CA ILE A 88 2.37 12.07 13.85
C ILE A 88 0.91 12.09 13.38
N VAL A 89 0.66 11.59 12.17
CA VAL A 89 -0.69 11.46 11.61
C VAL A 89 -1.57 10.60 12.53
N LEU A 90 -1.06 9.47 13.01
CA LEU A 90 -1.80 8.60 13.93
C LEU A 90 -2.12 9.31 15.26
N GLN A 91 -1.17 10.04 15.84
CA GLN A 91 -1.41 10.79 17.08
C GLN A 91 -2.49 11.86 16.89
N GLU A 92 -2.49 12.57 15.76
CA GLU A 92 -3.54 13.55 15.44
C GLU A 92 -4.92 12.89 15.28
N ILE A 93 -4.99 11.73 14.62
CA ILE A 93 -6.22 10.93 14.52
C ILE A 93 -6.71 10.50 15.91
N ILE A 94 -5.83 9.96 16.74
CA ILE A 94 -6.16 9.51 18.10
C ILE A 94 -6.75 10.67 18.89
N LYS A 95 -6.02 11.80 18.95
CA LYS A 95 -6.37 12.98 19.73
C LYS A 95 -7.70 13.60 19.30
N GLU A 96 -7.90 13.80 18.01
CA GLU A 96 -9.07 14.52 17.49
C GLU A 96 -10.32 13.65 17.34
N GLN A 97 -10.16 12.33 17.21
CA GLN A 97 -11.24 11.48 16.67
C GLN A 97 -11.49 10.19 17.45
N ILE A 98 -10.49 9.60 18.12
CA ILE A 98 -10.66 8.34 18.87
C ILE A 98 -10.92 8.59 20.36
N THR A 99 -10.17 9.49 21.00
CA THR A 99 -10.34 9.86 22.41
C THR A 99 -11.22 11.08 22.73
N PRO A 100 -11.97 11.75 21.81
CA PRO A 100 -12.75 12.94 22.17
C PRO A 100 -13.69 12.72 23.36
N GLN A 101 -13.53 13.54 24.41
CA GLN A 101 -14.22 13.41 25.68
C GLN A 101 -15.75 13.67 25.64
N ALA A 102 -16.38 13.95 24.48
CA ALA A 102 -17.72 14.57 24.49
C ALA A 102 -18.77 14.08 23.49
N GLN A 103 -18.54 13.09 22.60
CA GLN A 103 -19.57 12.73 21.61
C GLN A 103 -19.79 11.22 21.43
N SER A 104 -21.00 10.79 21.81
CA SER A 104 -21.58 9.45 21.82
C SER A 104 -21.76 8.76 20.46
N HIS A 105 -21.02 9.18 19.42
CA HIS A 105 -21.08 8.57 18.09
C HIS A 105 -19.70 8.37 17.44
N CYS A 106 -18.68 8.01 18.22
CA CYS A 106 -17.31 7.75 17.74
C CYS A 106 -17.17 6.41 16.97
N ARG A 107 -18.02 6.16 15.95
CA ARG A 107 -17.87 5.09 14.95
C ARG A 107 -17.49 5.61 13.57
N ASP A 108 -17.31 6.91 13.42
CA ASP A 108 -16.95 7.54 12.15
C ASP A 108 -15.58 7.06 11.65
N VAL A 109 -14.61 6.81 12.55
CA VAL A 109 -13.34 6.15 12.22
C VAL A 109 -13.42 4.67 12.59
N SER A 110 -13.44 3.81 11.58
CA SER A 110 -13.54 2.35 11.72
C SER A 110 -12.17 1.67 11.81
N GLY A 111 -11.13 2.28 11.25
CA GLY A 111 -9.77 1.75 11.30
C GLY A 111 -8.72 2.73 10.78
N VAL A 112 -7.45 2.33 10.92
CA VAL A 112 -6.30 3.03 10.33
C VAL A 112 -5.47 2.07 9.49
N MET A 113 -4.75 2.59 8.51
CA MET A 113 -3.76 1.86 7.71
C MET A 113 -2.38 2.45 7.97
N ILE A 114 -1.39 1.58 8.17
CA ILE A 114 0.00 1.92 8.49
C ILE A 114 0.91 1.09 7.58
N GLU A 115 1.86 1.74 6.92
CA GLU A 115 2.90 1.07 6.13
C GLU A 115 4.14 0.87 6.99
N SER A 116 4.34 -0.38 7.42
CA SER A 116 5.41 -0.79 8.32
C SER A 116 6.23 -1.94 7.75
N HIS A 117 7.50 -1.99 8.14
CA HIS A 117 8.39 -3.10 7.83
C HIS A 117 9.38 -3.32 8.99
N LEU A 118 10.18 -4.38 8.93
CA LEU A 118 11.21 -4.65 9.96
C LEU A 118 12.15 -3.45 10.16
N PHE A 119 12.64 -2.87 9.06
CA PHE A 119 13.48 -1.68 9.04
C PHE A 119 12.80 -0.54 8.27
N GLU A 120 13.14 0.68 8.63
CA GLU A 120 12.50 1.88 8.10
C GLU A 120 12.93 2.23 6.66
N GLY A 121 12.16 3.13 6.05
CA GLY A 121 12.42 3.68 4.73
C GLY A 121 12.17 2.67 3.62
N ASN A 122 12.87 2.85 2.51
CA ASN A 122 12.81 1.99 1.35
C ASN A 122 14.19 1.81 0.71
N GLN A 123 14.23 0.99 -0.33
CA GLN A 123 15.40 0.76 -1.17
C GLN A 123 14.96 0.61 -2.62
N LYS A 124 15.86 0.90 -3.56
CA LYS A 124 15.62 0.68 -4.98
C LYS A 124 15.93 -0.76 -5.34
N THR A 125 15.17 -1.33 -6.27
CA THR A 125 15.56 -2.58 -6.91
C THR A 125 16.82 -2.35 -7.76
N PRO A 126 17.78 -3.29 -7.73
CA PRO A 126 18.97 -3.21 -8.58
C PRO A 126 18.57 -3.11 -10.06
N THR A 127 19.26 -2.23 -10.77
CA THR A 127 19.16 -2.11 -12.22
C THR A 127 19.83 -3.31 -12.90
N PRO A 128 19.46 -3.62 -14.16
CA PRO A 128 20.16 -4.67 -14.93
C PRO A 128 21.69 -4.48 -15.00
N ALA A 129 22.16 -3.23 -15.04
CA ALA A 129 23.59 -2.92 -15.05
C ALA A 129 24.28 -3.27 -13.72
N GLU A 130 23.65 -2.94 -12.59
CA GLU A 130 24.15 -3.29 -11.25
C GLU A 130 24.17 -4.81 -11.04
N ILE A 131 23.15 -5.53 -11.52
CA ILE A 131 23.10 -7.00 -11.47
C ILE A 131 24.24 -7.60 -12.32
N ALA A 132 24.47 -7.08 -13.54
CA ALA A 132 25.55 -7.55 -14.40
C ALA A 132 26.94 -7.27 -13.79
N GLU A 133 27.11 -6.15 -13.08
CA GLU A 133 28.34 -5.88 -12.33
C GLU A 133 28.53 -6.81 -11.14
N PHE A 134 27.47 -7.07 -10.37
CA PHE A 134 27.47 -8.02 -9.25
C PHE A 134 27.91 -9.42 -9.72
N ARG A 135 27.38 -9.90 -10.84
CA ARG A 135 27.77 -11.20 -11.42
C ARG A 135 29.22 -11.25 -11.87
N ARG A 136 29.72 -10.18 -12.50
CA ARG A 136 31.13 -10.08 -12.89
C ARG A 136 32.05 -10.15 -11.67
N LYS A 137 31.71 -9.46 -10.59
CA LYS A 137 32.49 -9.49 -9.33
C LYS A 137 32.46 -10.86 -8.65
N ASN A 138 31.35 -11.59 -8.76
CA ASN A 138 31.17 -12.91 -8.16
C ASN A 138 31.54 -14.09 -9.08
N GLY A 139 32.14 -13.82 -10.24
CA GLY A 139 32.63 -14.86 -11.17
C GLY A 139 31.55 -15.60 -11.96
N THR A 140 30.29 -15.17 -11.90
CA THR A 140 29.16 -15.78 -12.63
C THR A 140 28.92 -15.17 -14.01
N LEU A 141 29.65 -14.12 -14.38
CA LEU A 141 29.68 -13.57 -15.74
C LEU A 141 31.12 -13.24 -16.15
N PRO A 142 31.60 -13.67 -17.34
CA PRO A 142 32.96 -13.37 -17.78
C PRO A 142 33.18 -11.84 -17.90
N PRO A 143 34.41 -11.35 -17.63
CA PRO A 143 34.72 -9.94 -17.79
C PRO A 143 34.52 -9.50 -19.25
N THR A 144 34.02 -8.29 -19.43
CA THR A 144 33.84 -7.69 -20.76
C THR A 144 35.19 -7.52 -21.43
N THR A 145 35.58 -8.49 -22.25
CA THR A 145 36.72 -8.36 -23.16
C THR A 145 36.32 -7.35 -24.23
N THR A 146 36.98 -6.20 -24.25
CA THR A 146 36.95 -5.29 -25.40
C THR A 146 37.62 -6.00 -26.57
N SER A 147 36.83 -6.68 -27.40
CA SER A 147 37.32 -7.22 -28.68
C SER A 147 37.61 -6.05 -29.62
N PRO A 148 38.72 -6.10 -30.40
CA PRO A 148 39.03 -5.07 -31.37
C PRO A 148 37.96 -5.05 -32.48
N LYS A 149 37.55 -3.85 -32.91
CA LYS A 149 36.62 -3.65 -34.02
C LYS A 149 37.19 -4.31 -35.29
N CYS A 150 36.66 -5.45 -35.69
CA CYS A 150 36.88 -6.00 -37.02
C CYS A 150 35.63 -5.75 -37.87
N GLY A 151 35.83 -5.15 -39.04
CA GLY A 151 34.77 -4.71 -39.93
C GLY A 151 34.14 -5.82 -40.78
N HIS A 152 32.93 -5.49 -41.26
CA HIS A 152 32.17 -6.07 -42.37
C HIS A 152 31.33 -7.36 -42.20
N SER A 153 30.01 -7.11 -42.32
CA SER A 153 28.96 -7.83 -43.08
C SER A 153 28.59 -9.30 -42.78
N THR A 154 27.51 -9.51 -42.02
CA THR A 154 26.18 -10.10 -42.42
C THR A 154 25.34 -10.35 -41.15
N PRO A 155 23.99 -10.21 -41.17
CA PRO A 155 23.18 -10.54 -39.99
C PRO A 155 22.77 -12.02 -40.00
N PRO A 156 23.09 -12.83 -38.98
CA PRO A 156 22.45 -14.12 -38.81
C PRO A 156 21.09 -13.94 -38.13
N LEU A 157 20.10 -14.71 -38.59
CA LEU A 157 18.82 -14.94 -37.94
C LEU A 157 19.08 -15.47 -36.51
N ILE A 158 18.83 -14.64 -35.51
CA ILE A 158 18.88 -15.07 -34.10
C ILE A 158 17.57 -15.77 -33.79
N SER A 159 17.59 -17.11 -33.79
CA SER A 159 16.70 -17.88 -32.93
C SER A 159 17.12 -17.60 -31.49
N GLU A 160 16.37 -16.76 -30.77
CA GLU A 160 16.53 -16.56 -29.33
C GLU A 160 16.44 -17.92 -28.63
N PRO A 161 17.51 -18.45 -28.03
CA PRO A 161 17.35 -19.54 -27.10
C PRO A 161 16.68 -18.94 -25.86
N ARG A 162 15.45 -19.38 -25.54
CA ARG A 162 14.88 -19.16 -24.19
C ARG A 162 15.80 -19.84 -23.19
N SER A 163 16.80 -19.10 -22.73
CA SER A 163 17.72 -19.56 -21.71
C SER A 163 16.95 -19.67 -20.40
N SER A 164 17.23 -20.75 -19.67
CA SER A 164 16.87 -21.02 -18.28
C SER A 164 17.40 -19.96 -17.28
N SER A 165 17.81 -18.79 -17.75
CA SER A 165 18.48 -17.71 -17.01
C SER A 165 17.58 -16.91 -16.08
N SER A 166 16.26 -17.07 -16.19
CA SER A 166 15.27 -16.29 -15.43
C SER A 166 15.19 -16.70 -13.96
N LEU A 167 15.59 -17.92 -13.61
CA LEU A 167 15.59 -18.42 -12.23
C LEU A 167 16.83 -17.96 -11.45
N GLU A 168 17.99 -17.85 -12.11
CA GLU A 168 19.23 -17.37 -11.47
C GLU A 168 19.20 -15.85 -11.25
N THR A 169 18.50 -15.09 -12.10
CA THR A 169 18.31 -13.64 -11.90
C THR A 169 17.58 -13.28 -10.61
N ASP A 170 16.64 -14.13 -10.16
CA ASP A 170 15.87 -13.82 -8.95
C ASP A 170 16.70 -13.99 -7.67
N SER A 171 17.60 -14.98 -7.65
CA SER A 171 18.52 -15.19 -6.51
C SER A 171 19.50 -14.01 -6.35
N ASP A 172 20.15 -13.59 -7.44
CA ASP A 172 21.14 -12.50 -7.39
C ASP A 172 20.52 -11.19 -6.88
N VAL A 173 19.33 -10.84 -7.38
CA VAL A 173 18.61 -9.63 -6.97
C VAL A 173 18.33 -9.67 -5.47
N ARG A 174 17.89 -10.80 -4.92
CA ARG A 174 17.60 -10.94 -3.49
C ARG A 174 18.85 -10.73 -2.63
N HIS A 175 20.02 -11.21 -3.05
CA HIS A 175 21.28 -11.02 -2.32
C HIS A 175 21.74 -9.56 -2.30
N MET A 176 21.32 -8.75 -3.28
CA MET A 176 21.65 -7.34 -3.36
C MET A 176 20.70 -6.44 -2.55
N LEU A 177 19.57 -6.96 -2.08
CA LEU A 177 18.60 -6.20 -1.29
C LEU A 177 18.89 -6.34 0.20
N ARG A 178 18.74 -5.23 0.93
CA ARG A 178 18.75 -5.27 2.40
C ARG A 178 17.50 -6.01 2.85
N TYR A 179 17.71 -7.08 3.61
CA TYR A 179 16.61 -7.81 4.24
C TYR A 179 15.75 -6.87 5.08
N GLY A 180 14.43 -7.04 5.03
CA GLY A 180 13.54 -6.32 5.93
C GLY A 180 13.34 -4.84 5.59
N VAL A 181 13.71 -4.36 4.39
CA VAL A 181 13.49 -2.98 3.93
C VAL A 181 12.59 -2.99 2.69
N SER A 182 11.55 -2.13 2.68
CA SER A 182 10.61 -2.01 1.56
C SER A 182 11.30 -1.68 0.23
N ILE A 183 10.86 -2.28 -0.88
CA ILE A 183 11.30 -1.94 -2.24
C ILE A 183 10.38 -0.94 -2.95
N THR A 184 9.29 -0.53 -2.29
CA THR A 184 8.28 0.41 -2.81
C THR A 184 8.30 1.69 -1.99
N ASP A 185 7.23 2.01 -1.29
CA ASP A 185 7.10 3.18 -0.45
C ASP A 185 7.87 3.00 0.87
N GLY A 186 8.27 4.13 1.47
CA GLY A 186 8.99 4.12 2.73
C GLY A 186 8.09 3.66 3.88
N CYS A 187 8.60 2.77 4.72
CA CYS A 187 7.86 2.26 5.87
C CYS A 187 8.43 2.78 7.20
N VAL A 188 7.60 2.81 8.25
CA VAL A 188 8.11 2.87 9.63
C VAL A 188 8.74 1.53 10.02
N ASN A 189 9.71 1.54 10.93
CA ASN A 189 10.33 0.31 11.42
C ASN A 189 9.46 -0.44 12.45
N TRP A 190 9.92 -1.62 12.84
CA TRP A 190 9.24 -2.47 13.83
C TRP A 190 8.96 -1.77 15.17
N MET A 191 9.94 -1.07 15.73
CA MET A 191 9.79 -0.41 17.04
C MET A 191 8.77 0.71 16.99
N GLN A 192 8.77 1.50 15.91
CA GLN A 192 7.76 2.52 15.66
C GLN A 192 6.36 1.90 15.49
N THR A 193 6.29 0.76 14.81
CA THR A 193 5.02 0.03 14.58
C THR A 193 4.40 -0.42 15.89
N VAL A 194 5.19 -1.04 16.78
CA VAL A 194 4.73 -1.47 18.11
C VAL A 194 4.20 -0.28 18.90
N ALA A 195 4.95 0.83 18.95
CA ALA A 195 4.51 2.04 19.65
C ALA A 195 3.19 2.61 19.09
N MET A 196 3.07 2.70 17.76
CA MET A 196 1.84 3.15 17.10
C MET A 196 0.63 2.27 17.44
N LEU A 197 0.82 0.94 17.47
CA LEU A 197 -0.25 0.00 17.82
C LEU A 197 -0.63 0.08 19.30
N ASP A 198 0.34 0.25 20.19
CA ASP A 198 0.10 0.41 21.63
C ASP A 198 -0.70 1.68 21.93
N ASP A 199 -0.32 2.80 21.30
CA ASP A 199 -1.02 4.08 21.43
C ASP A 199 -2.47 3.98 20.92
N LEU A 200 -2.67 3.39 19.74
CA LEU A 200 -4.00 3.16 19.20
C LEU A 200 -4.84 2.23 20.09
N ALA A 201 -4.24 1.15 20.61
CA ALA A 201 -4.92 0.22 21.50
C ALA A 201 -5.32 0.89 22.82
N ALA A 202 -4.44 1.72 23.40
CA ALA A 202 -4.74 2.54 24.58
C ALA A 202 -5.92 3.48 24.31
N ALA A 203 -5.90 4.22 23.20
CA ALA A 203 -6.96 5.13 22.79
C ALA A 203 -8.31 4.42 22.61
N VAL A 204 -8.32 3.26 21.95
CA VAL A 204 -9.54 2.47 21.75
C VAL A 204 -10.07 1.91 23.07
N ARG A 205 -9.20 1.46 23.99
CA ARG A 205 -9.61 1.03 25.34
C ARG A 205 -10.27 2.17 26.11
N GLN A 206 -9.68 3.37 26.08
CA GLN A 206 -10.25 4.55 26.72
C GLN A 206 -11.63 4.89 26.14
N ARG A 207 -11.77 4.89 24.80
CA ARG A 207 -13.05 5.11 24.13
C ARG A 207 -14.12 4.11 24.60
N ARG A 208 -13.78 2.82 24.65
CA ARG A 208 -14.71 1.76 25.09
C ARG A 208 -15.13 1.92 26.55
N ALA A 209 -14.20 2.28 27.43
CA ALA A 209 -14.51 2.53 28.84
C ALA A 209 -15.52 3.68 28.98
N ASN A 210 -15.34 4.76 28.22
CA ASN A 210 -16.28 5.90 28.22
C ASN A 210 -17.66 5.52 27.65
N SER A 211 -17.72 4.74 26.57
CA SER A 211 -18.98 4.29 25.98
C SER A 211 -19.78 3.34 26.88
N ASN A 212 -19.12 2.58 27.75
CA ASN A 212 -19.80 1.69 28.71
C ASN A 212 -20.26 2.41 29.98
N ALA A 213 -19.72 3.60 30.25
CA ALA A 213 -20.06 4.41 31.43
C ALA A 213 -21.19 5.44 31.17
N SER A 214 -21.65 5.56 29.92
CA SER A 214 -22.74 6.44 29.48
C SER A 214 -23.95 5.64 29.02
#